data_AF-A0A423X0J6-F1
#
_entry.id   AF-A0A423X0J6-F1
#
_cell.length_a   1.000
_cell.length_b   1.000
_cell.length_c   1.000
_cell.angle_alpha   90.00
_cell.angle_beta   90.00
_cell.angle_gamma   90.00
#
_symmetry.space_group_name_H-M   'P 1'
#
loop_
_entity.id
_entity.type
_entity.pdbx_description
1 polymer ?
#
loop_
_entity_poly.entity_id
_entity_poly.type
_entity_poly.pdbx_seq_one_letter_code
_entity_poly.pdbx_strand_id
1 'polypeptide(L)'
;MKLRRTLKYHSLKRGRVRQTWNKYNLFNLSKVERTIPNFIWRTFFQQKWTAKALTRAYHGEHIKERKWERMFSRRMLSVVNMDPVYMAHNDGSEQAAGRGSGKVKPSYEDVTPWHERGQNAGKQKPGMPFEPDLDLVEVDIDARPSREETNVQQFTGQTPYMSMAYAPLERRIDVAIFRALFASSTRQARQFVVHGAVKVNGQVMRHPSYLLNPGDMFQVNPESVLFATGKKKASPAGKPGQSSEEGAEEEAEVEEAEEAAVEEESKSEEAEAKVPEAAEGDAEAQKADISRELKFLTKAAKEILQQQKGDLKVKQKRRFREFIKMSKDALSKAGRPGGAEVVASDKTVVDEINSMLRDLVVSDPKVGEKAEETGVFTADEVNKASESPEKKDEEAQVEKKESNKGLIMSDKEVEQMNKLLREWEDNPEDPAKPYLTPWEPRRFMGAFAYIPRYLEVNQNICAAVYLRHPVARQRYAEVPTPFPPHVMQLAFNWYLRRR
;
A
#
# COMPACT_ATOMS: atom_id res chain seq x y z
N MET A 1 -8.82 -18.32 2.27
CA MET A 1 -8.03 -19.27 3.11
C MET A 1 -6.52 -19.00 3.02
N LYS A 2 -5.95 -18.23 3.95
CA LYS A 2 -4.51 -17.86 3.93
C LYS A 2 -3.60 -19.10 3.84
N LEU A 3 -2.85 -19.25 2.76
CA LEU A 3 -1.83 -20.30 2.65
C LEU A 3 -0.72 -20.10 3.69
N ARG A 4 -0.21 -21.18 4.31
CA ARG A 4 0.93 -21.13 5.28
C ARG A 4 2.15 -20.33 4.79
N ARG A 5 2.35 -20.23 3.47
CA ARG A 5 3.46 -19.48 2.85
C ARG A 5 3.29 -17.96 2.96
N THR A 6 2.08 -17.47 3.18
CA THR A 6 1.70 -16.05 3.22
C THR A 6 1.56 -15.49 4.63
N LEU A 7 1.53 -16.32 5.67
CA LEU A 7 1.36 -15.91 7.08
C LEU A 7 2.44 -14.97 7.63
N LYS A 8 3.58 -14.84 6.94
CA LYS A 8 4.74 -14.04 7.37
C LYS A 8 5.35 -13.40 6.13
N TYR A 9 4.55 -12.58 5.44
CA TYR A 9 4.86 -12.18 4.08
C TYR A 9 6.04 -11.20 4.02
N HIS A 10 6.01 -10.16 4.88
CA HIS A 10 7.06 -9.15 5.04
C HIS A 10 7.94 -9.36 6.28
N SER A 11 8.10 -10.60 6.73
CA SER A 11 8.84 -10.92 7.96
C SER A 11 10.27 -10.37 8.00
N LEU A 12 10.54 -9.54 9.00
CA LEU A 12 11.85 -8.92 9.22
C LEU A 12 12.95 -9.92 9.57
N LYS A 13 12.59 -11.03 10.24
CA LYS A 13 13.51 -12.11 10.62
C LYS A 13 14.00 -12.90 9.41
N ARG A 14 13.12 -13.14 8.43
CA ARG A 14 13.48 -13.85 7.18
C ARG A 14 14.14 -12.92 6.16
N GLY A 15 13.84 -11.62 6.21
CA GLY A 15 14.43 -10.60 5.33
C GLY A 15 14.19 -10.86 3.85
N ARG A 16 13.01 -11.39 3.48
CA ARG A 16 12.69 -11.68 2.08
C ARG A 16 12.15 -10.43 1.40
N VAL A 17 12.75 -10.08 0.27
CA VAL A 17 12.31 -8.96 -0.57
C VAL A 17 11.20 -9.42 -1.51
N ARG A 18 10.16 -8.60 -1.64
CA ARG A 18 8.96 -8.83 -2.43
C ARG A 18 8.76 -7.73 -3.48
N GLN A 19 7.90 -7.97 -4.45
CA GLN A 19 7.47 -6.97 -5.44
C GLN A 19 6.27 -6.18 -4.89
N THR A 20 6.53 -5.35 -3.86
CA THR A 20 5.52 -4.53 -3.15
C THR A 20 6.13 -3.22 -2.63
N TRP A 21 5.37 -2.13 -2.54
CA TRP A 21 5.82 -0.84 -1.95
C TRP A 21 5.55 -0.71 -0.44
N ASN A 22 5.49 -1.83 0.27
CA ASN A 22 5.32 -1.86 1.72
C ASN A 22 6.60 -1.35 2.42
N LYS A 23 6.44 -0.60 3.52
CA LYS A 23 7.54 -0.10 4.37
C LYS A 23 8.45 -1.20 4.94
N TYR A 24 7.91 -2.34 5.36
CA TYR A 24 8.70 -3.49 5.82
C TYR A 24 9.48 -4.13 4.67
N ASN A 25 8.92 -4.10 3.46
CA ASN A 25 9.64 -4.53 2.27
C ASN A 25 10.81 -3.59 1.95
N LEU A 26 10.59 -2.28 2.05
CA LEU A 26 11.64 -1.27 1.86
C LEU A 26 12.78 -1.47 2.86
N PHE A 27 12.45 -1.72 4.13
CA PHE A 27 13.46 -2.04 5.14
C PHE A 27 14.19 -3.36 4.85
N ASN A 28 13.53 -4.37 4.31
CA ASN A 28 14.19 -5.59 3.86
C ASN A 28 15.07 -5.35 2.62
N LEU A 29 14.67 -4.43 1.73
CA LEU A 29 15.43 -4.04 0.57
C LEU A 29 16.71 -3.27 0.94
N SER A 30 16.65 -2.34 1.91
CA SER A 30 17.83 -1.57 2.33
C SER A 30 18.94 -2.44 2.94
N LYS A 31 18.60 -3.65 3.39
CA LYS A 31 19.55 -4.63 3.95
C LYS A 31 19.77 -5.87 3.07
N VAL A 32 19.37 -5.86 1.78
CA VAL A 32 19.48 -7.05 0.91
C VAL A 32 20.87 -7.65 0.94
N GLU A 33 21.91 -6.82 0.75
CA GLU A 33 23.29 -7.30 0.67
C GLU A 33 23.72 -8.05 1.93
N ARG A 34 23.28 -7.58 3.10
CA ARG A 34 23.54 -8.24 4.40
C ARG A 34 22.71 -9.51 4.59
N THR A 35 21.57 -9.64 3.92
CA THR A 35 20.70 -10.83 4.00
C THR A 35 21.16 -11.98 3.10
N ILE A 36 21.95 -11.68 2.07
CA ILE A 36 22.52 -12.71 1.20
C ILE A 36 23.60 -13.43 2.02
N PRO A 37 23.48 -14.76 2.24
CA PRO A 37 24.45 -15.47 3.03
C PRO A 37 25.78 -15.59 2.29
N ASN A 38 26.89 -15.54 3.03
CA ASN A 38 28.20 -15.88 2.48
C ASN A 38 28.18 -17.32 1.96
N PHE A 39 28.47 -17.49 0.66
CA PHE A 39 28.41 -18.78 -0.02
C PHE A 39 29.66 -19.64 0.19
N ILE A 40 30.76 -19.06 0.69
CA ILE A 40 32.08 -19.68 0.81
C ILE A 40 32.02 -21.03 1.54
N TRP A 41 31.31 -21.10 2.67
CA TRP A 41 31.24 -22.30 3.52
C TRP A 41 30.05 -23.23 3.21
N ARG A 42 29.28 -22.93 2.17
CA ARG A 42 28.06 -23.68 1.81
C ARG A 42 28.35 -24.63 0.67
N THR A 43 27.73 -25.81 0.71
CA THR A 43 27.81 -26.75 -0.42
C THR A 43 27.09 -26.16 -1.65
N PHE A 44 27.45 -26.60 -2.86
CA PHE A 44 26.82 -26.09 -4.08
C PHE A 44 25.29 -26.24 -4.08
N PHE A 45 24.75 -27.33 -3.51
CA PHE A 45 23.30 -27.49 -3.34
C PHE A 45 22.72 -26.43 -2.40
N GLN A 46 23.34 -26.18 -1.24
CA GLN A 46 22.91 -25.17 -0.30
C GLN A 46 22.96 -23.76 -0.91
N GLN A 47 23.99 -23.45 -1.69
CA GLN A 47 24.12 -22.19 -2.43
C GLN A 47 22.97 -22.01 -3.44
N LYS A 48 22.69 -23.03 -4.28
CA LYS A 48 21.58 -22.97 -5.23
C LYS A 48 20.21 -22.89 -4.55
N TRP A 49 19.99 -23.65 -3.47
CA TRP A 49 18.72 -23.63 -2.72
C TRP A 49 18.46 -22.26 -2.10
N THR A 50 19.48 -21.66 -1.49
CA THR A 50 19.38 -20.33 -0.89
C THR A 50 19.15 -19.25 -1.95
N ALA A 51 19.88 -19.30 -3.07
CA ALA A 51 19.67 -18.41 -4.21
C ALA A 51 18.24 -18.52 -4.75
N LYS A 52 17.75 -19.73 -5.03
CA LYS A 52 16.35 -19.98 -5.40
C LYS A 52 15.36 -19.35 -4.42
N ALA A 53 15.56 -19.58 -3.12
CA ALA A 53 14.64 -19.12 -2.10
C ALA A 53 14.61 -17.58 -1.99
N LEU A 54 15.72 -16.91 -2.26
CA LEU A 54 15.83 -15.46 -2.30
C LEU A 54 15.19 -14.90 -3.58
N THR A 55 15.60 -15.39 -4.74
CA THR A 55 15.14 -14.85 -6.03
C THR A 55 13.66 -15.09 -6.26
N ARG A 56 13.13 -16.27 -5.92
CA ARG A 56 11.69 -16.57 -6.02
C ARG A 56 10.83 -15.81 -5.03
N ALA A 57 11.41 -15.29 -3.96
CA ALA A 57 10.66 -14.47 -3.03
C ALA A 57 10.23 -13.14 -3.67
N TYR A 58 11.07 -12.60 -4.55
CA TYR A 58 10.81 -11.40 -5.32
C TYR A 58 10.12 -11.73 -6.64
N HIS A 59 10.76 -12.55 -7.48
CA HIS A 59 10.30 -12.85 -8.83
C HIS A 59 9.16 -13.86 -8.81
N GLY A 60 7.92 -13.40 -9.02
CA GLY A 60 6.76 -14.26 -9.24
C GLY A 60 6.33 -15.08 -8.02
N GLU A 61 6.38 -14.50 -6.82
CA GLU A 61 6.02 -15.17 -5.55
C GLU A 61 4.66 -15.90 -5.62
N HIS A 62 3.66 -15.26 -6.21
CA HIS A 62 2.30 -15.77 -6.36
C HIS A 62 2.17 -16.96 -7.34
N ILE A 63 3.24 -17.30 -8.05
CA ILE A 63 3.27 -18.36 -9.06
C ILE A 63 3.72 -19.67 -8.41
N LYS A 64 2.94 -20.73 -8.60
CA LYS A 64 3.31 -22.09 -8.13
C LYS A 64 4.62 -22.55 -8.78
N GLU A 65 5.48 -23.20 -7.99
CA GLU A 65 6.81 -23.62 -8.44
C GLU A 65 6.78 -24.50 -9.70
N ARG A 66 5.89 -25.50 -9.75
CA ARG A 66 5.69 -26.36 -10.91
C ARG A 66 5.26 -25.61 -12.18
N LYS A 67 4.62 -24.44 -12.03
CA LYS A 67 4.25 -23.57 -13.15
C LYS A 67 5.46 -22.75 -13.60
N TRP A 68 6.21 -22.19 -12.64
CA TRP A 68 7.48 -21.49 -12.93
C TRP A 68 8.48 -22.38 -13.67
N GLU A 69 8.67 -23.63 -13.23
CA GLU A 69 9.59 -24.58 -13.87
C GLU A 69 9.28 -24.87 -15.34
N ARG A 70 8.01 -24.72 -15.77
CA ARG A 70 7.60 -24.86 -17.17
C ARG A 70 7.77 -23.57 -17.97
N MET A 71 7.68 -22.42 -17.32
CA MET A 71 7.87 -21.10 -17.96
C MET A 71 9.35 -20.71 -18.04
N PHE A 72 10.20 -21.27 -17.18
CA PHE A 72 11.63 -21.02 -17.17
C PHE A 72 12.25 -21.33 -18.54
N SER A 73 12.89 -20.33 -19.12
CA SER A 73 13.61 -20.44 -20.39
C SER A 73 15.11 -20.55 -20.12
N ARG A 74 15.75 -21.53 -20.77
CA ARG A 74 17.23 -21.62 -20.82
C ARG A 74 17.84 -20.59 -21.76
N ARG A 75 17.05 -20.11 -22.73
CA ARG A 75 17.46 -19.07 -23.69
C ARG A 75 17.29 -17.71 -23.04
N MET A 76 18.39 -16.97 -22.91
CA MET A 76 18.43 -15.59 -22.44
C MET A 76 18.67 -14.67 -23.64
N LEU A 77 17.84 -13.65 -23.80
CA LEU A 77 17.93 -12.71 -24.91
C LEU A 77 18.93 -11.60 -24.60
N SER A 78 19.77 -11.26 -25.58
CA SER A 78 20.70 -10.14 -25.51
C SER A 78 20.73 -9.37 -26.82
N VAL A 79 21.18 -8.12 -26.76
CA VAL A 79 21.41 -7.28 -27.94
C VAL A 79 22.78 -6.62 -27.85
N VAL A 80 23.37 -6.35 -29.01
CA VAL A 80 24.64 -5.64 -29.17
C VAL A 80 24.34 -4.32 -29.87
N ASN A 81 24.91 -3.22 -29.36
CA ASN A 81 24.78 -1.93 -30.01
C ASN A 81 25.90 -1.78 -31.04
N MET A 82 25.57 -1.44 -32.29
CA MET A 82 26.52 -1.23 -33.36
C MET A 82 26.36 0.20 -33.87
N ASP A 83 27.42 0.99 -33.86
CA ASP A 83 27.37 2.38 -34.32
C ASP A 83 27.38 2.44 -35.87
N PRO A 84 26.38 3.09 -36.51
CA PRO A 84 26.38 3.30 -37.95
C PRO A 84 27.62 4.02 -38.48
N VAL A 85 28.23 4.91 -37.68
CA VAL A 85 29.43 5.66 -38.11
C VAL A 85 30.61 4.72 -38.29
N TYR A 86 30.82 3.81 -37.33
CA TYR A 86 31.84 2.77 -37.45
C TYR A 86 31.59 1.85 -38.64
N MET A 87 30.34 1.38 -38.82
CA MET A 87 29.97 0.48 -39.93
C MET A 87 30.10 1.12 -41.31
N ALA A 88 29.99 2.45 -41.43
CA ALA A 88 30.16 3.14 -42.69
C ALA A 88 31.65 3.31 -43.07
N HIS A 89 32.52 3.49 -42.06
CA HIS A 89 33.95 3.71 -42.28
C HIS A 89 34.75 2.42 -42.40
N ASN A 90 34.38 1.39 -41.65
CA ASN A 90 35.12 0.14 -41.53
C ASN A 90 34.24 -1.04 -41.92
N ASP A 91 34.81 -1.99 -42.65
CA ASP A 91 34.16 -3.25 -43.05
C ASP A 91 34.41 -4.39 -42.06
N GLY A 92 35.17 -4.13 -40.99
CA GLY A 92 35.54 -5.08 -39.94
C GLY A 92 36.84 -5.86 -40.23
N SER A 93 37.50 -5.63 -41.37
CA SER A 93 38.76 -6.30 -41.72
C SER A 93 39.90 -5.98 -40.73
N GLU A 94 39.89 -4.79 -40.13
CA GLU A 94 40.87 -4.35 -39.15
C GLU A 94 40.84 -5.19 -37.85
N GLN A 95 39.68 -5.75 -37.52
CA GLN A 95 39.51 -6.64 -36.36
C GLN A 95 40.21 -7.99 -36.56
N ALA A 96 40.39 -8.41 -37.81
CA ALA A 96 41.11 -9.64 -38.16
C ALA A 96 42.61 -9.42 -38.45
N ALA A 97 43.09 -8.18 -38.38
CA ALA A 97 44.50 -7.86 -38.65
C ALA A 97 45.46 -8.65 -37.74
N GLY A 98 46.71 -8.84 -38.20
CA GLY A 98 47.70 -9.64 -37.49
C GLY A 98 47.51 -11.14 -37.75
N ARG A 99 47.05 -11.89 -36.75
CA ARG A 99 46.85 -13.36 -36.83
C ARG A 99 45.37 -13.78 -36.66
N GLY A 100 44.44 -12.87 -36.93
CA GLY A 100 42.99 -13.11 -36.82
C GLY A 100 42.33 -12.68 -35.51
N SER A 101 43.10 -12.39 -34.46
CA SER A 101 42.61 -11.87 -33.17
C SER A 101 42.67 -10.33 -33.05
N GLY A 102 43.04 -9.64 -34.12
CA GLY A 102 43.36 -8.22 -34.13
C GLY A 102 44.84 -7.94 -33.88
N LYS A 103 45.26 -6.69 -34.13
CA LYS A 103 46.61 -6.23 -33.81
C LYS A 103 46.81 -6.28 -32.29
N VAL A 104 47.93 -6.86 -31.86
CA VAL A 104 48.30 -6.90 -30.44
C VAL A 104 48.53 -5.47 -29.97
N LYS A 105 47.71 -5.01 -29.02
CA LYS A 105 47.94 -3.77 -28.28
C LYS A 105 48.73 -4.12 -27.01
N PRO A 106 49.88 -3.49 -26.74
CA PRO A 106 50.60 -3.73 -25.50
C PRO A 106 49.74 -3.23 -24.33
N SER A 107 49.56 -4.05 -23.30
CA SER A 107 48.83 -3.63 -22.09
C SER A 107 49.64 -2.61 -21.30
N TYR A 108 49.00 -1.82 -20.44
CA TYR A 108 49.70 -0.90 -19.52
C TYR A 108 50.82 -1.61 -18.75
N GLU A 109 50.63 -2.87 -18.38
CA GLU A 109 51.62 -3.69 -17.64
C GLU A 109 52.80 -4.16 -18.52
N ASP A 110 52.63 -4.20 -19.84
CA ASP A 110 53.64 -4.58 -20.81
C ASP A 110 54.58 -3.41 -21.16
N VAL A 111 54.06 -2.18 -21.16
CA VAL A 111 54.85 -0.96 -21.44
C VAL A 111 55.50 -0.38 -20.20
N THR A 112 54.99 -0.70 -19.00
CA THR A 112 55.56 -0.20 -17.74
C THR A 112 56.69 -1.09 -17.22
N PRO A 113 57.92 -0.58 -17.04
CA PRO A 113 59.01 -1.33 -16.42
C PRO A 113 58.60 -1.87 -15.05
N TRP A 114 59.05 -3.07 -14.68
CA TRP A 114 58.53 -3.73 -13.46
C TRP A 114 58.73 -2.94 -12.17
N HIS A 115 59.76 -2.08 -12.13
CA HIS A 115 60.08 -1.21 -11.00
C HIS A 115 59.12 -0.02 -10.82
N GLU A 116 58.36 0.33 -11.86
CA GLU A 116 57.39 1.42 -11.85
C GLU A 116 55.95 0.93 -11.62
N ARG A 117 55.74 -0.40 -11.64
CA ARG A 117 54.44 -1.03 -11.36
C ARG A 117 54.10 -0.87 -9.87
N GLY A 118 53.04 -0.11 -9.56
CA GLY A 118 52.54 0.11 -8.20
C GLY A 118 53.02 1.41 -7.52
N GLN A 119 53.78 2.26 -8.22
CA GLN A 119 54.02 3.62 -7.72
C GLN A 119 52.80 4.49 -8.05
N ASN A 120 52.09 4.96 -7.01
CA ASN A 120 50.95 5.86 -7.17
C ASN A 120 51.33 7.04 -8.07
N ALA A 121 50.59 7.18 -9.18
CA ALA A 121 50.74 8.24 -10.16
C ALA A 121 50.49 9.61 -9.53
N GLY A 122 51.53 10.22 -8.96
CA GLY A 122 51.46 11.54 -8.32
C GLY A 122 52.29 12.62 -9.01
N LYS A 123 53.12 12.30 -10.00
CA LYS A 123 53.96 13.28 -10.69
C LYS A 123 54.16 12.91 -12.16
N GLN A 124 53.40 13.57 -13.05
CA GLN A 124 53.75 13.62 -14.47
C GLN A 124 55.10 14.30 -14.63
N LYS A 125 56.04 13.69 -15.36
CA LYS A 125 57.25 14.37 -15.82
C LYS A 125 56.88 15.31 -16.97
N PRO A 126 57.35 16.57 -16.98
CA PRO A 126 57.03 17.50 -18.05
C PRO A 126 57.80 17.11 -19.33
N GLY A 127 57.08 16.92 -20.45
CA GLY A 127 57.68 16.86 -21.79
C GLY A 127 57.56 15.55 -22.57
N MET A 128 56.86 14.52 -22.09
CA MET A 128 56.44 13.39 -22.94
C MET A 128 54.92 13.29 -22.94
N PRO A 129 54.23 13.42 -24.09
CA PRO A 129 52.87 12.93 -24.21
C PRO A 129 52.98 11.40 -24.27
N PHE A 130 53.08 10.77 -23.10
CA PHE A 130 52.67 9.39 -22.97
C PHE A 130 51.17 9.47 -22.71
N GLU A 131 50.39 9.50 -23.78
CA GLU A 131 49.05 8.95 -23.72
C GLU A 131 49.27 7.44 -23.94
N PRO A 132 49.38 6.63 -22.87
CA PRO A 132 48.86 5.28 -23.03
C PRO A 132 47.39 5.52 -23.38
N ASP A 133 46.92 4.97 -24.49
CA ASP A 133 45.48 4.81 -24.75
C ASP A 133 44.90 4.02 -23.57
N LEU A 134 44.64 4.73 -22.47
CA LEU A 134 44.03 4.21 -21.27
C LEU A 134 42.56 4.27 -21.59
N ASP A 135 42.01 3.08 -21.78
CA ASP A 135 40.59 2.74 -21.91
C ASP A 135 39.71 3.19 -20.71
N LEU A 136 40.08 4.26 -20.01
CA LEU A 136 39.33 4.95 -18.96
C LEU A 136 39.45 6.46 -19.17
N VAL A 137 38.95 6.93 -20.32
CA VAL A 137 38.68 8.36 -20.53
C VAL A 137 37.64 8.79 -19.49
N GLU A 138 37.96 9.81 -18.68
CA GLU A 138 36.95 10.51 -17.89
C GLU A 138 35.91 11.06 -18.86
N VAL A 139 34.67 10.57 -18.75
CA VAL A 139 33.60 10.94 -19.67
C VAL A 139 33.19 12.37 -19.35
N ASP A 140 33.67 13.33 -20.13
CA ASP A 140 33.04 14.64 -20.23
C ASP A 140 31.63 14.45 -20.82
N ILE A 141 30.61 14.57 -19.97
CA ILE A 141 29.20 14.32 -20.30
C ILE A 141 28.72 15.25 -21.43
N ASP A 142 29.37 16.39 -21.60
CA ASP A 142 29.01 17.44 -22.56
C ASP A 142 29.85 17.42 -23.85
N ALA A 143 30.87 16.56 -23.96
CA ALA A 143 31.73 16.46 -25.14
C ALA A 143 31.25 15.38 -26.13
N ARG A 144 31.34 15.65 -27.44
CA ARG A 144 31.09 14.63 -28.47
C ARG A 144 32.26 13.63 -28.44
N PRO A 145 32.01 12.31 -28.35
CA PRO A 145 33.08 11.31 -28.26
C PRO A 145 33.97 11.37 -29.51
N SER A 146 35.28 11.23 -29.30
CA SER A 146 36.25 11.20 -30.40
C SER A 146 36.14 9.90 -31.22
N ARG A 147 36.65 9.90 -32.46
CA ARG A 147 36.56 8.78 -33.43
C ARG A 147 37.16 7.46 -32.90
N GLU A 148 38.15 7.54 -32.02
CA GLU A 148 38.82 6.38 -31.43
C GLU A 148 38.05 5.87 -30.20
N GLU A 149 37.50 6.79 -29.40
CA GLU A 149 36.63 6.49 -28.24
C GLU A 149 35.35 5.73 -28.64
N THR A 150 34.72 6.07 -29.76
CA THR A 150 33.49 5.39 -30.22
C THR A 150 33.72 3.91 -30.51
N ASN A 151 34.92 3.53 -30.98
CA ASN A 151 35.22 2.15 -31.39
C ASN A 151 35.56 1.25 -30.19
N VAL A 152 36.15 1.81 -29.12
CA VAL A 152 36.53 1.04 -27.92
C VAL A 152 35.38 0.96 -26.90
N GLN A 153 34.59 2.03 -26.74
CA GLN A 153 33.41 2.00 -25.86
C GLN A 153 32.37 0.98 -26.31
N GLN A 154 32.29 0.67 -27.62
CA GLN A 154 31.36 -0.32 -28.19
C GLN A 154 31.58 -1.76 -27.69
N PHE A 155 32.78 -2.12 -27.24
CA PHE A 155 33.11 -3.52 -26.89
C PHE A 155 33.54 -3.73 -25.44
N THR A 156 33.59 -2.68 -24.61
CA THR A 156 34.04 -2.75 -23.21
C THR A 156 32.87 -2.86 -22.22
N GLY A 157 32.67 -4.06 -21.68
CA GLY A 157 31.73 -4.32 -20.59
C GLY A 157 31.05 -5.68 -20.70
N GLN A 158 31.02 -6.43 -19.60
CA GLN A 158 30.38 -7.74 -19.57
C GLN A 158 28.85 -7.59 -19.64
N THR A 159 28.22 -8.35 -20.53
CA THR A 159 26.75 -8.48 -20.59
C THR A 159 26.26 -9.38 -19.45
N PRO A 160 25.39 -8.90 -18.54
CA PRO A 160 24.93 -9.68 -17.39
C PRO A 160 23.79 -10.62 -17.78
N TYR A 161 24.10 -11.69 -18.52
CA TYR A 161 23.12 -12.68 -18.98
C TYR A 161 22.29 -13.26 -17.84
N MET A 162 22.95 -13.63 -16.73
CA MET A 162 22.30 -14.36 -15.63
C MET A 162 21.18 -13.56 -14.95
N SER A 163 21.24 -12.22 -15.00
CA SER A 163 20.17 -11.35 -14.50
C SER A 163 18.85 -11.54 -15.27
N MET A 164 18.89 -12.10 -16.48
CA MET A 164 17.74 -12.41 -17.31
C MET A 164 17.00 -13.70 -16.93
N ALA A 165 17.42 -14.42 -15.89
CA ALA A 165 16.83 -15.71 -15.52
C ALA A 165 15.31 -15.68 -15.32
N TYR A 166 14.75 -14.53 -14.92
CA TYR A 166 13.32 -14.31 -14.69
C TYR A 166 12.61 -13.48 -15.78
N ALA A 167 13.28 -13.21 -16.91
CA ALA A 167 12.70 -12.49 -18.05
C ALA A 167 11.32 -13.00 -18.52
N PRO A 168 11.02 -14.32 -18.53
CA PRO A 168 9.69 -14.80 -18.92
C PRO A 168 8.54 -14.30 -18.04
N LEU A 169 8.81 -13.91 -16.79
CA LEU A 169 7.77 -13.37 -15.89
C LEU A 169 7.34 -11.96 -16.27
N GLU A 170 8.25 -11.15 -16.79
CA GLU A 170 7.98 -9.76 -17.20
C GLU A 170 7.03 -9.69 -18.41
N ARG A 171 6.79 -10.80 -19.11
CA ARG A 171 5.76 -10.91 -20.16
C ARG A 171 4.34 -10.98 -19.59
N ARG A 172 4.16 -11.35 -18.33
CA ARG A 172 2.83 -11.53 -17.77
C ARG A 172 2.20 -10.17 -17.52
N ILE A 173 0.92 -10.04 -17.83
CA ILE A 173 0.17 -8.79 -17.66
C ILE A 173 0.18 -8.29 -16.20
N ASP A 174 0.09 -9.18 -15.22
CA ASP A 174 0.11 -8.80 -13.80
C ASP A 174 1.46 -8.18 -13.37
N VAL A 175 2.56 -8.71 -13.88
CA VAL A 175 3.89 -8.14 -13.64
C VAL A 175 4.06 -6.83 -14.41
N ALA A 176 3.64 -6.76 -15.68
CA ALA A 176 3.74 -5.55 -16.49
C ALA A 176 3.00 -4.35 -15.89
N ILE A 177 1.80 -4.56 -15.34
CA ILE A 177 1.02 -3.52 -14.61
C ILE A 177 1.80 -2.99 -13.40
N PHE A 178 2.42 -3.88 -12.61
CA PHE A 178 3.25 -3.48 -11.48
C PHE A 178 4.48 -2.68 -11.94
N ARG A 179 5.12 -3.09 -13.03
CA ARG A 179 6.28 -2.38 -13.61
C ARG A 179 5.94 -1.02 -14.21
N ALA A 180 4.70 -0.83 -14.65
CA ALA A 180 4.19 0.44 -15.13
C ALA A 180 3.82 1.43 -14.00
N LEU A 181 4.01 1.03 -12.74
CA LEU A 181 3.64 1.80 -11.54
C LEU A 181 2.12 2.02 -11.38
N PHE A 182 1.29 1.21 -12.03
CA PHE A 182 -0.17 1.26 -11.91
C PHE A 182 -0.72 0.52 -10.69
N ALA A 183 0.12 -0.28 -10.01
CA ALA A 183 -0.24 -1.01 -8.81
C ALA A 183 0.91 -1.00 -7.79
N SER A 184 0.60 -1.05 -6.50
CA SER A 184 1.61 -1.04 -5.43
C SER A 184 2.31 -2.39 -5.23
N SER A 185 1.71 -3.47 -5.73
CA SER A 185 2.15 -4.86 -5.56
C SER A 185 1.74 -5.71 -6.76
N THR A 186 2.51 -6.75 -7.08
CA THR A 186 2.10 -7.73 -8.10
C THR A 186 0.82 -8.50 -7.74
N ARG A 187 0.52 -8.65 -6.44
CA ARG A 187 -0.74 -9.26 -5.98
C ARG A 187 -1.93 -8.34 -6.26
N GLN A 188 -1.77 -7.05 -6.00
CA GLN A 188 -2.78 -6.03 -6.30
C GLN A 188 -3.01 -5.91 -7.82
N ALA A 189 -1.93 -5.87 -8.61
CA ALA A 189 -2.01 -5.88 -10.06
C ALA A 189 -2.79 -7.10 -10.60
N ARG A 190 -2.54 -8.28 -10.01
CA ARG A 190 -3.29 -9.50 -10.33
C ARG A 190 -4.78 -9.36 -10.01
N GLN A 191 -5.15 -8.75 -8.89
CA GLN A 191 -6.55 -8.49 -8.54
C GLN A 191 -7.21 -7.58 -9.57
N PHE A 192 -6.55 -6.48 -9.98
CA PHE A 192 -7.10 -5.58 -11.00
C PHE A 192 -7.46 -6.32 -12.28
N VAL A 193 -6.61 -7.24 -12.73
CA VAL A 193 -6.90 -8.10 -13.88
C VAL A 193 -8.10 -9.00 -13.59
N VAL A 194 -8.12 -9.72 -12.46
CA VAL A 194 -9.21 -10.66 -12.13
C VAL A 194 -10.57 -9.97 -12.02
N HIS A 195 -10.63 -8.78 -11.41
CA HIS A 195 -11.86 -7.98 -11.30
C HIS A 195 -12.25 -7.31 -12.63
N GLY A 196 -11.43 -7.43 -13.69
CA GLY A 196 -11.74 -6.87 -15.01
C GLY A 196 -11.51 -5.36 -15.12
N ALA A 197 -10.69 -4.77 -14.25
CA ALA A 197 -10.30 -3.36 -14.30
C ALA A 197 -9.23 -3.06 -15.37
N VAL A 198 -8.79 -4.08 -16.12
CA VAL A 198 -7.70 -3.99 -17.11
C VAL A 198 -8.22 -4.34 -18.50
N LYS A 199 -7.85 -3.52 -19.48
CA LYS A 199 -8.11 -3.75 -20.91
C LYS A 199 -6.78 -3.96 -21.65
N VAL A 200 -6.73 -4.91 -22.58
CA VAL A 200 -5.62 -5.11 -23.51
C VAL A 200 -6.15 -4.90 -24.93
N ASN A 201 -5.54 -3.99 -25.68
CA ASN A 201 -5.98 -3.62 -27.04
C ASN A 201 -7.50 -3.33 -27.11
N GLY A 202 -8.04 -2.66 -26.09
CA GLY A 202 -9.47 -2.33 -25.96
C GLY A 202 -10.36 -3.42 -25.37
N GLN A 203 -9.90 -4.68 -25.29
CA GLN A 203 -10.67 -5.80 -24.75
C GLN A 203 -10.40 -6.02 -23.25
N VAL A 204 -11.44 -6.18 -22.44
CA VAL A 204 -11.30 -6.50 -21.01
C VAL A 204 -10.62 -7.85 -20.84
N MET A 205 -9.49 -7.88 -20.12
CA MET A 205 -8.70 -9.08 -19.90
C MET A 205 -8.80 -9.51 -18.44
N ARG A 206 -9.44 -10.66 -18.18
CA ARG A 206 -9.60 -11.21 -16.81
C ARG A 206 -8.54 -12.24 -16.42
N HIS A 207 -7.60 -12.53 -17.31
CA HIS A 207 -6.61 -13.58 -17.11
C HIS A 207 -5.23 -13.01 -16.76
N PRO A 208 -4.79 -13.04 -15.49
CA PRO A 208 -3.46 -12.54 -15.10
C PRO A 208 -2.31 -13.38 -15.65
N SER A 209 -2.60 -14.55 -16.24
CA SER A 209 -1.59 -15.36 -16.92
C SER A 209 -1.42 -15.03 -18.40
N TYR A 210 -2.13 -14.03 -18.91
CA TYR A 210 -1.93 -13.53 -20.26
C TYR A 210 -0.48 -13.05 -20.44
N LEU A 211 0.14 -13.49 -21.54
CA LEU A 211 1.50 -13.12 -21.92
C LEU A 211 1.41 -12.06 -23.01
N LEU A 212 1.90 -10.87 -22.71
CA LEU A 212 1.96 -9.76 -23.64
C LEU A 212 2.88 -10.10 -24.82
N ASN A 213 2.44 -9.70 -26.00
CA ASN A 213 3.22 -9.68 -27.22
C ASN A 213 3.77 -8.25 -27.44
N PRO A 214 4.94 -8.12 -28.09
CA PRO A 214 5.45 -6.82 -28.50
C PRO A 214 4.38 -6.04 -29.30
N GLY A 215 4.09 -4.81 -28.88
CA GLY A 215 3.06 -3.95 -29.45
C GLY A 215 1.73 -3.93 -28.68
N ASP A 216 1.50 -4.87 -27.76
CA ASP A 216 0.25 -4.87 -26.97
C ASP A 216 0.16 -3.64 -26.06
N MET A 217 -0.99 -2.97 -26.10
CA MET A 217 -1.32 -1.87 -25.21
C MET A 217 -2.23 -2.37 -24.10
N PHE A 218 -1.87 -2.13 -22.84
CA PHE A 218 -2.74 -2.40 -21.69
C PHE A 218 -3.09 -1.12 -20.95
N GLN A 219 -4.35 -1.00 -20.54
CA GLN A 219 -4.90 0.14 -19.82
C GLN A 219 -5.57 -0.33 -18.54
N VAL A 220 -5.35 0.38 -17.44
CA VAL A 220 -5.97 0.12 -16.14
C VAL A 220 -6.96 1.24 -15.83
N ASN A 221 -8.06 0.93 -15.13
CA ASN A 221 -8.99 1.94 -14.64
C ASN A 221 -8.24 2.98 -13.76
N PRO A 222 -8.27 4.29 -14.10
CA PRO A 222 -7.58 5.33 -13.34
C PRO A 222 -7.93 5.37 -11.85
N GLU A 223 -9.19 5.12 -11.48
CA GLU A 223 -9.59 5.13 -10.07
C GLU A 223 -8.89 4.04 -9.25
N SER A 224 -8.70 2.86 -9.85
CA SER A 224 -7.98 1.75 -9.22
C SER A 224 -6.49 2.06 -9.09
N VAL A 225 -5.92 2.75 -10.08
CA VAL A 225 -4.52 3.20 -10.03
C VAL A 225 -4.32 4.23 -8.93
N LEU A 226 -5.15 5.27 -8.90
CA LEU A 226 -5.10 6.33 -7.87
C LEU A 226 -5.25 5.74 -6.46
N PHE A 227 -6.12 4.73 -6.29
CA PHE A 227 -6.23 3.97 -5.05
C PHE A 227 -4.96 3.21 -4.68
N ALA A 228 -4.33 2.52 -5.64
CA ALA A 228 -3.11 1.76 -5.38
C ALA A 228 -1.89 2.64 -5.05
N THR A 229 -1.73 3.72 -5.80
CA THR A 229 -0.55 4.59 -5.72
C THR A 229 -0.71 5.70 -4.69
N GLY A 230 -1.94 6.03 -4.31
CA GLY A 230 -2.26 7.09 -3.36
C GLY A 230 -2.01 6.71 -1.89
N LYS A 231 -2.03 7.71 -1.02
CA LYS A 231 -2.13 7.50 0.43
C LYS A 231 -3.46 6.82 0.76
N LYS A 232 -3.41 5.88 1.71
CA LYS A 232 -4.61 5.19 2.20
C LYS A 232 -5.51 6.19 2.94
N LYS A 233 -6.82 6.08 2.70
CA LYS A 233 -7.84 6.83 3.43
C LYS A 233 -7.96 6.27 4.84
N ALA A 234 -7.88 7.12 5.86
CA ALA A 234 -8.05 6.68 7.25
C ALA A 234 -9.49 6.19 7.46
N SER A 235 -9.65 5.06 8.16
CA SER A 235 -10.98 4.61 8.57
C SER A 235 -11.56 5.57 9.61
N PRO A 236 -12.84 5.95 9.55
CA PRO A 236 -13.48 6.86 10.50
C PRO A 236 -13.53 6.32 11.95
N ALA A 237 -13.12 5.06 12.18
CA ALA A 237 -13.03 4.45 13.51
C ALA A 237 -11.69 4.70 14.24
N GLY A 238 -10.68 5.26 13.57
CA GLY A 238 -9.39 5.60 14.20
C GLY A 238 -9.52 6.85 15.07
N LYS A 239 -9.28 6.74 16.37
CA LYS A 239 -9.34 7.86 17.32
C LYS A 239 -8.41 9.01 16.84
N PRO A 240 -8.87 10.27 16.82
CA PRO A 240 -8.00 11.41 16.58
C PRO A 240 -7.16 11.64 17.85
N GLY A 241 -5.94 11.11 17.90
CA GLY A 241 -5.04 11.33 19.04
C GLY A 241 -3.85 10.36 19.19
N GLN A 242 -3.77 9.26 18.44
CA GLN A 242 -2.58 8.41 18.45
C GLN A 242 -1.57 8.91 17.42
N SER A 243 -0.75 9.87 17.85
CA SER A 243 0.39 10.38 17.09
C SER A 243 1.41 9.26 16.81
N SER A 244 1.68 9.08 15.52
CA SER A 244 2.91 8.55 14.89
C SER A 244 3.37 7.09 15.10
N GLU A 245 3.01 6.37 16.16
CA GLU A 245 3.56 5.02 16.40
C GLU A 245 2.56 3.87 16.14
N GLU A 246 1.33 3.93 16.67
CA GLU A 246 0.33 2.85 16.48
C GLU A 246 -0.28 2.82 15.06
N GLY A 247 -0.36 3.96 14.37
CA GLY A 247 -0.78 4.00 12.98
C GLY A 247 0.16 3.21 12.06
N ALA A 248 1.42 3.02 12.46
CA ALA A 248 2.34 2.18 11.71
C ALA A 248 2.06 0.68 11.89
N GLU A 249 1.55 0.26 13.05
CA GLU A 249 1.23 -1.13 13.34
C GLU A 249 -0.13 -1.53 12.73
N GLU A 250 -1.15 -0.66 12.81
CA GLU A 250 -2.42 -0.86 12.10
C GLU A 250 -2.23 -0.86 10.57
N GLU A 251 -1.37 0.01 10.02
CA GLU A 251 -1.00 -0.02 8.59
C GLU A 251 -0.38 -1.36 8.15
N ALA A 252 0.34 -2.04 9.05
CA ALA A 252 0.99 -3.32 8.78
C ALA A 252 -0.01 -4.48 8.78
N GLU A 253 -0.88 -4.51 9.79
CA GLU A 253 -1.89 -5.56 9.95
C GLU A 253 -2.98 -5.46 8.88
N VAL A 254 -3.37 -4.24 8.49
CA VAL A 254 -4.34 -4.03 7.40
C VAL A 254 -3.74 -4.37 6.04
N GLU A 255 -2.45 -4.12 5.78
CA GLU A 255 -1.78 -4.58 4.55
C GLU A 255 -1.64 -6.11 4.48
N GLU A 256 -1.29 -6.78 5.58
CA GLU A 256 -1.29 -8.26 5.66
C GLU A 256 -2.71 -8.86 5.68
N ALA A 257 -3.72 -8.09 6.06
CA ALA A 257 -5.13 -8.48 5.99
C ALA A 257 -5.69 -8.31 4.58
N GLU A 258 -5.45 -7.18 3.91
CA GLU A 258 -5.86 -6.93 2.52
C GLU A 258 -5.19 -7.92 1.56
N GLU A 259 -3.88 -8.17 1.66
CA GLU A 259 -3.18 -9.16 0.82
C GLU A 259 -3.62 -10.61 1.07
N ALA A 260 -4.40 -10.84 2.12
CA ALA A 260 -4.84 -12.15 2.55
C ALA A 260 -6.37 -12.36 2.51
N ALA A 261 -7.16 -11.30 2.51
CA ALA A 261 -8.59 -11.29 2.20
C ALA A 261 -8.85 -11.59 0.70
N VAL A 262 -7.84 -11.37 -0.15
CA VAL A 262 -7.82 -11.69 -1.60
C VAL A 262 -8.18 -13.14 -1.94
N GLU A 263 -8.09 -14.08 -0.99
CA GLU A 263 -8.37 -15.50 -1.23
C GLU A 263 -9.83 -15.94 -0.92
N GLU A 264 -10.74 -15.06 -0.49
CA GLU A 264 -12.09 -15.47 -0.05
C GLU A 264 -13.25 -15.27 -1.04
N GLU A 265 -13.21 -14.31 -1.97
CA GLU A 265 -14.34 -14.01 -2.86
C GLU A 265 -14.51 -14.95 -4.08
N SER A 266 -14.06 -16.21 -4.01
CA SER A 266 -14.26 -17.18 -5.11
C SER A 266 -15.28 -18.27 -4.85
N LYS A 267 -15.97 -18.28 -3.69
CA LYS A 267 -16.96 -19.32 -3.36
C LYS A 267 -17.99 -18.89 -2.30
N SER A 268 -19.00 -18.10 -2.68
CA SER A 268 -20.24 -18.00 -1.90
C SER A 268 -21.38 -17.39 -2.71
N GLU A 269 -21.94 -18.17 -3.63
CA GLU A 269 -23.30 -17.99 -4.11
C GLU A 269 -23.96 -19.36 -3.97
N GLU A 270 -24.71 -19.58 -2.88
CA GLU A 270 -25.88 -20.47 -2.84
C GLU A 270 -26.52 -20.49 -1.43
N ALA A 271 -27.85 -20.44 -1.44
CA ALA A 271 -28.83 -20.69 -0.37
C ALA A 271 -29.25 -19.50 0.53
N GLU A 272 -30.37 -18.92 0.12
CA GLU A 272 -31.26 -18.05 0.90
C GLU A 272 -32.45 -18.87 1.48
N ALA A 273 -33.00 -18.36 2.59
CA ALA A 273 -34.39 -18.45 3.08
C ALA A 273 -34.89 -19.70 3.87
N LYS A 274 -35.34 -19.50 5.13
CA LYS A 274 -36.75 -19.25 5.51
C LYS A 274 -37.00 -19.23 7.05
N VAL A 275 -37.95 -18.38 7.45
CA VAL A 275 -38.60 -18.24 8.78
C VAL A 275 -39.94 -19.02 8.77
N PRO A 276 -40.55 -19.39 9.92
CA PRO A 276 -41.86 -18.77 10.27
C PRO A 276 -42.18 -18.56 11.78
N GLU A 277 -43.15 -17.66 12.03
CA GLU A 277 -43.94 -17.32 13.26
C GLU A 277 -44.92 -18.46 13.70
N ALA A 278 -45.67 -18.50 14.82
CA ALA A 278 -46.56 -17.53 15.53
C ALA A 278 -46.99 -18.08 16.94
N ALA A 279 -47.20 -17.30 18.02
CA ALA A 279 -48.39 -16.56 18.56
C ALA A 279 -49.22 -17.30 19.66
N GLU A 280 -49.49 -16.67 20.82
CA GLU A 280 -50.65 -16.98 21.72
C GLU A 280 -50.91 -15.89 22.80
N GLY A 281 -52.03 -15.17 22.66
CA GLY A 281 -52.43 -14.00 23.45
C GLY A 281 -53.39 -14.27 24.62
N ASP A 282 -53.13 -13.59 25.74
CA ASP A 282 -54.10 -12.82 26.56
C ASP A 282 -53.55 -12.47 27.97
N ALA A 283 -52.54 -13.22 28.46
CA ALA A 283 -51.58 -12.71 29.46
C ALA A 283 -50.47 -11.86 28.82
N GLU A 284 -50.53 -11.73 27.49
CA GLU A 284 -49.51 -11.18 26.60
C GLU A 284 -49.65 -9.67 26.41
N ALA A 285 -50.83 -9.08 26.65
CA ALA A 285 -51.05 -7.64 26.50
C ALA A 285 -50.24 -6.82 27.54
N GLN A 286 -50.36 -7.14 28.84
CA GLN A 286 -49.58 -6.48 29.90
C GLN A 286 -48.07 -6.80 29.82
N LYS A 287 -47.70 -8.01 29.37
CA LYS A 287 -46.30 -8.41 29.11
C LYS A 287 -45.71 -7.68 27.90
N ALA A 288 -46.52 -7.43 26.87
CA ALA A 288 -46.13 -6.67 25.71
C ALA A 288 -45.95 -5.20 26.06
N ASP A 289 -46.78 -4.62 26.93
CA ASP A 289 -46.69 -3.21 27.29
C ASP A 289 -45.41 -2.88 28.07
N ILE A 290 -45.07 -3.62 29.13
CA ILE A 290 -43.82 -3.42 29.90
C ILE A 290 -42.57 -3.63 29.02
N SER A 291 -42.59 -4.64 28.14
CA SER A 291 -41.46 -4.92 27.25
C SER A 291 -41.34 -3.91 26.10
N ARG A 292 -42.45 -3.32 25.63
CA ARG A 292 -42.46 -2.21 24.67
C ARG A 292 -41.97 -0.92 25.31
N GLU A 293 -42.39 -0.62 26.54
CA GLU A 293 -41.94 0.54 27.32
C GLU A 293 -40.43 0.47 27.60
N LEU A 294 -39.91 -0.66 28.09
CA LEU A 294 -38.46 -0.83 28.32
C LEU A 294 -37.66 -0.73 27.02
N LYS A 295 -38.19 -1.23 25.88
CA LYS A 295 -37.57 -1.07 24.57
C LYS A 295 -37.55 0.40 24.11
N PHE A 296 -38.63 1.15 24.35
CA PHE A 296 -38.70 2.57 24.06
C PHE A 296 -37.71 3.37 24.92
N LEU A 297 -37.70 3.15 26.24
CA LEU A 297 -36.82 3.85 27.18
C LEU A 297 -35.34 3.53 26.94
N THR A 298 -35.00 2.28 26.62
CA THR A 298 -33.62 1.92 26.22
C THR A 298 -33.20 2.58 24.92
N LYS A 299 -34.13 2.80 23.99
CA LYS A 299 -33.87 3.51 22.73
C LYS A 299 -33.68 5.01 22.99
N ALA A 300 -34.55 5.64 23.78
CA ALA A 300 -34.43 7.03 24.18
C ALA A 300 -33.12 7.30 24.93
N ALA A 301 -32.73 6.45 25.90
CA ALA A 301 -31.47 6.58 26.63
C ALA A 301 -30.23 6.46 25.71
N LYS A 302 -30.30 5.64 24.65
CA LYS A 302 -29.24 5.54 23.63
C LYS A 302 -29.19 6.77 22.74
N GLU A 303 -30.36 7.30 22.34
CA GLU A 303 -30.45 8.51 21.53
C GLU A 303 -29.90 9.72 22.28
N ILE A 304 -30.20 9.88 23.58
CA ILE A 304 -29.65 10.95 24.42
C ILE A 304 -28.12 10.83 24.53
N LEU A 305 -27.59 9.62 24.77
CA LEU A 305 -26.14 9.34 24.78
C LEU A 305 -25.47 9.64 23.42
N GLN A 306 -26.22 9.56 22.33
CA GLN A 306 -25.72 9.75 20.97
C GLN A 306 -25.83 11.20 20.48
N GLN A 307 -26.91 11.91 20.83
CA GLN A 307 -27.15 13.31 20.48
C GLN A 307 -26.28 14.25 21.32
N GLN A 308 -26.09 13.97 22.62
CA GLN A 308 -25.28 14.79 23.52
C GLN A 308 -23.86 14.22 23.72
N LYS A 309 -23.18 13.88 22.61
CA LYS A 309 -21.76 13.44 22.60
C LYS A 309 -20.79 14.61 22.87
N GLY A 310 -20.99 15.32 23.98
CA GLY A 310 -20.17 16.45 24.41
C GLY A 310 -20.56 16.96 25.79
N ASP A 311 -21.86 17.21 26.00
CA ASP A 311 -22.35 18.01 27.13
C ASP A 311 -22.63 17.22 28.42
N LEU A 312 -22.80 15.90 28.32
CA LEU A 312 -23.09 15.04 29.48
C LEU A 312 -21.84 14.78 30.36
N LYS A 313 -21.96 15.04 31.67
CA LYS A 313 -20.90 14.75 32.67
C LYS A 313 -20.62 13.25 32.75
N VAL A 314 -19.38 12.88 33.09
CA VAL A 314 -18.92 11.47 33.16
C VAL A 314 -19.81 10.60 34.08
N LYS A 315 -20.25 11.14 35.23
CA LYS A 315 -21.16 10.44 36.15
C LYS A 315 -22.53 10.14 35.50
N GLN A 316 -23.07 11.07 34.71
CA GLN A 316 -24.34 10.89 34.01
C GLN A 316 -24.21 9.83 32.92
N LYS A 317 -23.14 9.88 32.11
CA LYS A 317 -22.84 8.85 31.09
C LYS A 317 -22.73 7.45 31.70
N ARG A 318 -22.16 7.32 32.91
CA ARG A 318 -22.07 6.04 33.62
C ARG A 318 -23.45 5.51 34.03
N ARG A 319 -24.30 6.37 34.59
CA ARG A 319 -25.68 6.04 34.97
C ARG A 319 -26.53 5.62 33.78
N PHE A 320 -26.45 6.32 32.64
CA PHE A 320 -27.16 5.89 31.41
C PHE A 320 -26.71 4.51 30.92
N ARG A 321 -25.42 4.19 31.03
CA ARG A 321 -24.90 2.86 30.66
C ARG A 321 -25.33 1.78 31.65
N GLU A 322 -25.35 2.08 32.94
CA GLU A 322 -25.87 1.21 34.01
C GLU A 322 -27.36 0.93 33.79
N PHE A 323 -28.16 1.96 33.51
CA PHE A 323 -29.59 1.83 33.16
C PHE A 323 -29.80 0.97 31.91
N ILE A 324 -29.05 1.21 30.82
CA ILE A 324 -29.12 0.40 29.59
C ILE A 324 -28.76 -1.07 29.88
N LYS A 325 -27.84 -1.33 30.82
CA LYS A 325 -27.46 -2.69 31.21
C LYS A 325 -28.59 -3.35 31.99
N MET A 326 -29.11 -2.71 33.03
CA MET A 326 -30.19 -3.23 33.86
C MET A 326 -31.49 -3.47 33.07
N SER A 327 -31.86 -2.56 32.17
CA SER A 327 -33.03 -2.70 31.31
C SER A 327 -32.88 -3.82 30.27
N LYS A 328 -31.68 -4.02 29.69
CA LYS A 328 -31.39 -5.18 28.82
C LYS A 328 -31.45 -6.50 29.59
N ASP A 329 -30.92 -6.53 30.81
CA ASP A 329 -30.96 -7.72 31.66
C ASP A 329 -32.41 -8.04 32.03
N ALA A 330 -33.22 -7.03 32.37
CA ALA A 330 -34.67 -7.18 32.61
C ALA A 330 -35.43 -7.67 31.35
N LEU A 331 -35.14 -7.11 30.17
CA LEU A 331 -35.71 -7.56 28.89
C LEU A 331 -35.33 -9.02 28.57
N SER A 332 -34.10 -9.41 28.86
CA SER A 332 -33.63 -10.79 28.65
C SER A 332 -34.31 -11.80 29.59
N LYS A 333 -34.60 -11.38 30.83
CA LYS A 333 -35.36 -12.18 31.81
C LYS A 333 -36.84 -12.26 31.44
N ALA A 334 -37.43 -11.14 31.00
CA ALA A 334 -38.82 -11.07 30.56
C ALA A 334 -39.11 -11.91 29.30
N GLY A 335 -38.11 -12.10 28.43
CA GLY A 335 -38.23 -12.93 27.22
C GLY A 335 -38.20 -14.45 27.45
N ARG A 336 -37.98 -14.92 28.69
CA ARG A 336 -38.05 -16.36 29.02
C ARG A 336 -39.48 -16.78 29.38
N PRO A 337 -39.91 -18.01 29.06
CA PRO A 337 -41.23 -18.50 29.46
C PRO A 337 -41.37 -18.46 31.00
N GLY A 338 -42.38 -17.74 31.50
CA GLY A 338 -42.60 -17.47 32.94
C GLY A 338 -41.76 -16.34 33.55
N GLY A 339 -40.80 -15.76 32.81
CA GLY A 339 -39.86 -14.76 33.36
C GLY A 339 -40.43 -13.37 33.56
N ALA A 340 -41.51 -12.99 32.86
CA ALA A 340 -42.17 -11.70 33.04
C ALA A 340 -42.82 -11.54 34.42
N GLU A 341 -43.34 -12.64 35.00
CA GLU A 341 -43.94 -12.65 36.33
C GLU A 341 -42.87 -12.50 37.42
N VAL A 342 -41.68 -13.08 37.19
CA VAL A 342 -40.51 -12.93 38.07
C VAL A 342 -40.02 -11.48 38.08
N VAL A 343 -39.91 -10.83 36.91
CA VAL A 343 -39.49 -9.44 36.80
C VAL A 343 -40.52 -8.47 37.40
N ALA A 344 -41.82 -8.76 37.26
CA ALA A 344 -42.88 -7.97 37.89
C ALA A 344 -42.96 -8.17 39.42
N SER A 345 -42.57 -9.35 39.92
CA SER A 345 -42.51 -9.64 41.36
C SER A 345 -41.28 -9.05 42.06
N ASP A 346 -40.21 -8.78 41.32
CA ASP A 346 -38.97 -8.14 41.79
C ASP A 346 -39.18 -6.62 41.96
N LYS A 347 -39.94 -6.24 43.00
CA LYS A 347 -40.27 -4.84 43.33
C LYS A 347 -39.04 -3.94 43.37
N THR A 348 -37.91 -4.45 43.86
CA THR A 348 -36.63 -3.71 43.95
C THR A 348 -36.08 -3.26 42.60
N VAL A 349 -36.18 -4.10 41.56
CA VAL A 349 -35.68 -3.80 40.21
C VAL A 349 -36.57 -2.75 39.55
N VAL A 350 -37.89 -2.86 39.74
CA VAL A 350 -38.87 -1.90 39.20
C VAL A 350 -38.75 -0.55 39.91
N ASP A 351 -38.56 -0.54 41.24
CA ASP A 351 -38.38 0.67 42.04
C ASP A 351 -37.04 1.37 41.71
N GLU A 352 -35.95 0.62 41.50
CA GLU A 352 -34.67 1.17 41.05
C GLU A 352 -34.78 1.79 39.65
N ILE A 353 -35.44 1.12 38.70
CA ILE A 353 -35.69 1.65 37.36
C ILE A 353 -36.53 2.93 37.43
N ASN A 354 -37.60 2.95 38.24
CA ASN A 354 -38.47 4.13 38.41
C ASN A 354 -37.75 5.30 39.10
N SER A 355 -36.85 5.03 40.06
CA SER A 355 -36.02 6.07 40.68
C SER A 355 -35.02 6.69 39.70
N MET A 356 -34.39 5.88 38.85
CA MET A 356 -33.47 6.36 37.82
C MET A 356 -34.20 7.13 36.72
N LEU A 357 -35.46 6.77 36.43
CA LEU A 357 -36.32 7.51 35.51
C LEU A 357 -36.75 8.87 36.05
N ARG A 358 -37.07 8.98 37.36
CA ARG A 358 -37.37 10.27 37.99
C ARG A 358 -36.16 11.21 38.00
N ASP A 359 -34.97 10.69 38.29
CA ASP A 359 -33.71 11.46 38.18
C ASP A 359 -33.46 11.99 36.76
N LEU A 360 -33.89 11.24 35.74
CA LEU A 360 -33.76 11.63 34.32
C LEU A 360 -34.74 12.72 33.92
N VAL A 361 -36.00 12.63 34.35
CA VAL A 361 -37.02 13.66 34.08
C VAL A 361 -36.67 14.98 34.79
N VAL A 362 -36.11 14.93 36.00
CA VAL A 362 -35.63 16.11 36.74
C VAL A 362 -34.44 16.79 36.05
N SER A 363 -33.67 16.07 35.24
CA SER A 363 -32.48 16.62 34.56
C SER A 363 -32.76 17.35 33.25
N ASP A 364 -33.90 17.10 32.59
CA ASP A 364 -34.30 17.78 31.35
C ASP A 364 -35.84 17.90 31.25
N PRO A 365 -36.43 19.10 31.44
CA PRO A 365 -37.89 19.29 31.49
C PRO A 365 -38.62 19.00 30.16
N LYS A 366 -37.90 19.02 29.02
CA LYS A 366 -38.45 18.68 27.69
C LYS A 366 -38.83 17.20 27.54
N VAL A 367 -38.35 16.33 28.45
CA VAL A 367 -38.71 14.91 28.50
C VAL A 367 -40.03 14.71 29.25
N GLY A 368 -40.34 15.58 30.23
CA GLY A 368 -41.63 15.59 30.93
C GLY A 368 -42.80 15.90 30.00
N GLU A 369 -42.64 16.91 29.14
CA GLU A 369 -43.68 17.33 28.17
C GLU A 369 -44.08 16.20 27.20
N LYS A 370 -43.14 15.33 26.80
CA LYS A 370 -43.43 14.16 25.95
C LYS A 370 -44.01 12.96 26.70
N ALA A 371 -43.81 12.89 28.02
CA ALA A 371 -44.42 11.86 28.87
C ALA A 371 -45.88 12.20 29.22
N GLU A 372 -46.22 13.50 29.30
CA GLU A 372 -47.58 13.99 29.48
C GLU A 372 -48.51 13.62 28.31
N GLU A 373 -48.01 13.63 27.06
CA GLU A 373 -48.76 13.17 25.87
C GLU A 373 -49.14 11.68 25.92
N THR A 374 -48.48 10.88 26.78
CA THR A 374 -48.73 9.44 26.93
C THR A 374 -49.62 9.08 28.13
N GLY A 375 -50.07 10.07 28.92
CA GLY A 375 -51.14 9.90 29.92
C GLY A 375 -50.75 9.27 31.26
N VAL A 376 -49.49 9.36 31.70
CA VAL A 376 -48.98 8.61 32.87
C VAL A 376 -48.80 9.43 34.17
N PHE A 377 -49.02 10.76 34.19
CA PHE A 377 -48.89 11.56 35.43
C PHE A 377 -49.96 12.65 35.60
N THR A 378 -50.42 12.88 36.84
CA THR A 378 -51.35 13.96 37.22
C THR A 378 -50.61 15.21 37.72
N ALA A 379 -51.06 16.38 37.27
CA ALA A 379 -50.40 17.68 37.33
C ALA A 379 -50.14 18.32 38.71
N ASP A 380 -50.66 17.75 39.80
CA ASP A 380 -50.65 18.43 41.11
C ASP A 380 -49.38 18.18 41.96
N GLU A 381 -48.55 17.20 41.62
CA GLU A 381 -47.30 16.94 42.37
C GLU A 381 -46.07 17.68 41.79
N VAL A 382 -46.16 18.19 40.56
CA VAL A 382 -45.04 18.86 39.86
C VAL A 382 -44.92 20.34 40.26
N ASN A 383 -46.03 20.98 40.61
CA ASN A 383 -46.08 22.42 40.91
C ASN A 383 -45.50 22.83 42.28
N LYS A 384 -45.03 21.89 43.10
CA LYS A 384 -44.51 22.20 44.45
C LYS A 384 -42.98 22.28 44.55
N ALA A 385 -42.26 22.12 43.44
CA ALA A 385 -40.79 22.08 43.44
C ALA A 385 -40.11 23.23 42.69
N SER A 386 -40.86 24.13 42.04
CA SER A 386 -40.30 25.25 41.28
C SER A 386 -40.39 26.58 42.05
N GLU A 387 -39.59 26.73 43.10
CA GLU A 387 -39.18 28.06 43.55
C GLU A 387 -37.65 28.11 43.54
N SER A 388 -37.12 28.93 42.63
CA SER A 388 -35.69 29.25 42.52
C SER A 388 -35.42 30.59 43.22
N PRO A 389 -34.23 30.81 43.81
CA PRO A 389 -33.67 32.15 43.88
C PRO A 389 -32.50 32.29 42.91
N GLU A 390 -32.58 33.34 42.11
CA GLU A 390 -31.63 33.80 41.10
C GLU A 390 -30.25 34.13 41.69
N LYS A 391 -29.19 33.90 40.90
CA LYS A 391 -27.91 34.62 41.05
C LYS A 391 -27.47 35.21 39.72
N LYS A 392 -27.18 36.50 39.80
CA LYS A 392 -26.57 37.38 38.80
C LYS A 392 -25.09 37.02 38.63
N ASP A 393 -24.62 36.93 37.39
CA ASP A 393 -23.20 36.96 37.06
C ASP A 393 -22.83 38.37 36.54
N GLU A 394 -21.79 38.93 37.14
CA GLU A 394 -21.20 40.23 36.79
C GLU A 394 -20.26 40.09 35.58
N GLU A 395 -20.45 40.95 34.58
CA GLU A 395 -19.54 41.11 33.45
C GLU A 395 -18.27 41.87 33.85
N ALA A 396 -17.11 41.21 33.76
CA ALA A 396 -15.81 41.88 33.78
C ALA A 396 -15.41 42.26 32.34
N GLN A 397 -15.52 43.55 32.01
CA GLN A 397 -15.02 44.13 30.78
C GLN A 397 -13.48 44.14 30.79
N VAL A 398 -12.87 43.33 29.93
CA VAL A 398 -11.46 43.48 29.55
C VAL A 398 -11.44 44.26 28.24
N GLU A 399 -11.03 45.52 28.30
CA GLU A 399 -10.74 46.35 27.14
C GLU A 399 -9.65 45.70 26.28
N LYS A 400 -10.04 45.04 25.18
CA LYS A 400 -9.14 44.76 24.07
C LYS A 400 -9.12 45.99 23.17
N LYS A 401 -8.00 46.72 23.19
CA LYS A 401 -7.69 47.70 22.15
C LYS A 401 -7.65 46.99 20.80
N GLU A 402 -8.70 47.16 20.01
CA GLU A 402 -8.73 46.79 18.61
C GLU A 402 -7.79 47.72 17.83
N SER A 403 -6.52 47.35 17.72
CA SER A 403 -5.72 47.84 16.61
C SER A 403 -6.24 47.16 15.35
N ASN A 404 -7.17 47.81 14.68
CA ASN A 404 -7.70 47.44 13.38
C ASN A 404 -6.61 47.64 12.31
N LYS A 405 -5.51 46.88 12.40
CA LYS A 405 -4.57 46.70 11.30
C LYS A 405 -5.28 45.72 10.37
N GLY A 406 -5.91 46.24 9.32
CA GLY A 406 -6.32 45.39 8.21
C GLY A 406 -5.15 44.51 7.82
N LEU A 407 -5.32 43.19 7.92
CA LEU A 407 -4.35 42.22 7.41
C LEU A 407 -4.37 42.36 5.89
N ILE A 408 -3.60 43.32 5.38
CA ILE A 408 -3.26 43.37 3.96
C ILE A 408 -2.25 42.25 3.79
N MET A 409 -2.71 41.12 3.23
CA MET A 409 -1.82 40.03 2.85
C MET A 409 -0.73 40.62 1.95
N SER A 410 0.52 40.33 2.27
CA SER A 410 1.65 40.68 1.42
C SER A 410 1.48 40.03 0.04
N ASP A 411 2.04 40.64 -1.00
CA ASP A 411 1.94 40.11 -2.37
C ASP A 411 2.37 38.63 -2.47
N LYS A 412 3.35 38.23 -1.66
CA LYS A 412 3.81 36.83 -1.54
C LYS A 412 2.76 35.90 -0.93
N GLU A 413 2.02 36.37 0.08
CA GLU A 413 0.94 35.60 0.70
C GLU A 413 -0.25 35.48 -0.25
N VAL A 414 -0.53 36.53 -1.04
CA VAL A 414 -1.57 36.49 -2.09
C VAL A 414 -1.19 35.51 -3.19
N GLU A 415 0.07 35.50 -3.64
CA GLU A 415 0.58 34.51 -4.59
C GLU A 415 0.48 33.08 -4.05
N GLN A 416 0.86 32.88 -2.79
CA GLN A 416 0.74 31.57 -2.12
C GLN A 416 -0.71 31.13 -2.00
N MET A 417 -1.62 32.02 -1.61
CA MET A 417 -3.05 31.73 -1.52
C MET A 417 -3.64 31.40 -2.88
N ASN A 418 -3.32 32.18 -3.93
CA ASN A 418 -3.76 31.89 -5.30
C ASN A 418 -3.23 30.54 -5.79
N LYS A 419 -2.01 30.16 -5.40
CA LYS A 419 -1.45 28.85 -5.69
C LYS A 419 -2.23 27.74 -4.98
N LEU A 420 -2.52 27.90 -3.69
CA LEU A 420 -3.31 26.93 -2.91
C LEU A 420 -4.74 26.78 -3.46
N LEU A 421 -5.38 27.89 -3.86
CA LEU A 421 -6.70 27.86 -4.48
C LEU A 421 -6.70 27.07 -5.79
N ARG A 422 -5.69 27.27 -6.65
CA ARG A 422 -5.54 26.45 -7.88
C ARG A 422 -5.30 24.98 -7.56
N GLU A 423 -4.47 24.66 -6.57
CA GLU A 423 -4.23 23.28 -6.13
C GLU A 423 -5.52 22.63 -5.58
N TRP A 424 -6.37 23.40 -4.91
CA TRP A 424 -7.68 22.95 -4.42
C TRP A 424 -8.69 22.76 -5.57
N GLU A 425 -8.67 23.61 -6.59
CA GLU A 425 -9.48 23.45 -7.80
C GLU A 425 -9.09 22.20 -8.59
N ASP A 426 -7.79 21.93 -8.73
CA ASP A 426 -7.28 20.75 -9.45
C ASP A 426 -7.52 19.44 -8.69
N ASN A 427 -7.55 19.47 -7.35
CA ASN A 427 -7.63 18.28 -6.50
C ASN A 427 -8.58 18.48 -5.31
N PRO A 428 -9.90 18.55 -5.55
CA PRO A 428 -10.88 18.82 -4.50
C PRO A 428 -10.99 17.65 -3.51
N GLU A 429 -11.31 17.97 -2.26
CA GLU A 429 -11.69 16.98 -1.24
C GLU A 429 -13.03 16.34 -1.62
N ASP A 430 -12.98 15.03 -1.89
CA ASP A 430 -14.15 14.24 -2.25
C ASP A 430 -14.18 12.97 -1.38
N PRO A 431 -15.13 12.89 -0.43
CA PRO A 431 -15.27 11.74 0.45
C PRO A 431 -15.87 10.51 -0.24
N ALA A 432 -16.43 10.62 -1.45
CA ALA A 432 -16.97 9.47 -2.19
C ALA A 432 -15.85 8.59 -2.79
N LYS A 433 -14.68 9.18 -3.05
CA LYS A 433 -13.54 8.45 -3.62
C LYS A 433 -12.92 7.46 -2.61
N PRO A 434 -12.36 6.33 -3.10
CA PRO A 434 -11.79 5.29 -2.25
C PRO A 434 -10.41 5.63 -1.68
N TYR A 435 -9.69 6.58 -2.27
CA TYR A 435 -8.38 7.07 -1.82
C TYR A 435 -8.51 8.37 -1.01
N LEU A 436 -7.42 8.76 -0.33
CA LEU A 436 -7.33 10.05 0.33
C LEU A 436 -7.40 11.18 -0.72
N THR A 437 -8.28 12.15 -0.49
CA THR A 437 -8.42 13.38 -1.27
C THR A 437 -8.06 14.58 -0.38
N PRO A 438 -7.26 15.55 -0.83
CA PRO A 438 -6.55 15.61 -2.11
C PRO A 438 -5.61 14.41 -2.33
N TRP A 439 -5.57 13.90 -3.56
CA TRP A 439 -4.72 12.77 -3.90
C TRP A 439 -3.24 13.11 -3.68
N GLU A 440 -2.56 12.27 -2.91
CA GLU A 440 -1.12 12.34 -2.68
C GLU A 440 -0.48 10.96 -2.89
N PRO A 441 0.75 10.89 -3.41
CA PRO A 441 1.43 9.62 -3.61
C PRO A 441 1.71 8.92 -2.27
N ARG A 442 1.78 7.59 -2.32
CA ARG A 442 2.14 6.76 -1.16
C ARG A 442 3.50 7.16 -0.61
N ARG A 443 3.60 7.21 0.73
CA ARG A 443 4.77 7.69 1.50
C ARG A 443 6.14 7.22 0.98
N PHE A 444 6.27 5.96 0.58
CA PHE A 444 7.53 5.35 0.16
C PHE A 444 7.58 4.97 -1.33
N MET A 445 6.69 5.52 -2.16
CA MET A 445 6.64 5.20 -3.58
C MET A 445 7.96 5.53 -4.30
N GLY A 446 8.61 6.65 -3.95
CA GLY A 446 9.84 7.11 -4.61
C GLY A 446 11.00 6.11 -4.60
N ALA A 447 11.11 5.25 -3.57
CA ALA A 447 12.17 4.25 -3.49
C ALA A 447 11.98 3.08 -4.50
N PHE A 448 10.77 2.91 -5.03
CA PHE A 448 10.42 1.85 -5.97
C PHE A 448 10.04 2.39 -7.36
N ALA A 449 10.06 3.71 -7.54
CA ALA A 449 9.61 4.38 -8.75
C ALA A 449 10.68 4.28 -9.85
N TYR A 450 10.61 3.22 -10.64
CA TYR A 450 11.34 3.09 -11.89
C TYR A 450 10.48 2.36 -12.92
N ILE A 451 10.56 2.80 -14.17
CA ILE A 451 9.86 2.18 -15.30
C ILE A 451 10.92 1.50 -16.17
N PRO A 452 10.77 0.19 -16.45
CA PRO A 452 11.76 -0.51 -17.25
C PRO A 452 11.66 -0.14 -18.73
N ARG A 453 12.80 -0.13 -19.43
CA ARG A 453 12.93 0.30 -20.84
C ARG A 453 12.11 -0.48 -21.87
N TYR A 454 11.53 -1.62 -21.51
CA TYR A 454 10.67 -2.42 -22.40
C TYR A 454 9.19 -2.03 -22.32
N LEU A 455 8.82 -1.13 -21.39
CA LEU A 455 7.49 -0.56 -21.26
C LEU A 455 7.54 0.93 -21.56
N GLU A 456 6.63 1.39 -22.41
CA GLU A 456 6.32 2.80 -22.57
C GLU A 456 5.04 3.10 -21.80
N VAL A 457 5.03 4.11 -20.94
CA VAL A 457 3.91 4.35 -20.01
C VAL A 457 3.42 5.79 -20.13
N ASN A 458 2.10 5.93 -20.26
CA ASN A 458 1.41 7.20 -20.17
C ASN A 458 0.55 7.24 -18.89
N GLN A 459 0.99 8.06 -17.92
CA GLN A 459 0.36 8.14 -16.60
C GLN A 459 -1.02 8.81 -16.64
N ASN A 460 -1.22 9.78 -17.55
CA ASN A 460 -2.46 10.56 -17.64
C ASN A 460 -3.69 9.67 -17.91
N ILE A 461 -3.54 8.69 -18.80
CA ILE A 461 -4.60 7.76 -19.19
C ILE A 461 -4.48 6.38 -18.52
N CYS A 462 -3.47 6.19 -17.67
CA CYS A 462 -3.13 4.92 -17.04
C CYS A 462 -2.99 3.77 -18.05
N ALA A 463 -2.31 4.04 -19.18
CA ALA A 463 -2.05 3.07 -20.24
C ALA A 463 -0.56 2.88 -20.48
N ALA A 464 -0.18 1.68 -20.91
CA ALA A 464 1.20 1.36 -21.26
C ALA A 464 1.25 0.43 -22.47
N VAL A 465 2.32 0.56 -23.25
CA VAL A 465 2.61 -0.30 -24.41
C VAL A 465 3.79 -1.20 -24.10
N TYR A 466 3.61 -2.50 -24.31
CA TYR A 466 4.66 -3.49 -24.20
C TYR A 466 5.50 -3.48 -25.47
N LEU A 467 6.58 -2.69 -25.50
CA LEU A 467 7.37 -2.47 -26.71
C LEU A 467 8.07 -3.74 -27.20
N ARG A 468 8.67 -4.49 -26.27
CA ARG A 468 9.51 -5.66 -26.58
C ARG A 468 9.68 -6.58 -25.38
N HIS A 469 10.26 -7.75 -25.62
CA HIS A 469 10.75 -8.59 -24.53
C HIS A 469 12.00 -7.97 -23.88
N PRO A 470 12.18 -8.11 -22.54
CA PRO A 470 13.37 -7.61 -21.88
C PRO A 470 14.61 -8.30 -22.43
N VAL A 471 15.66 -7.54 -22.66
CA VAL A 471 16.96 -8.02 -23.19
C VAL A 471 18.12 -7.62 -22.29
N ALA A 472 19.19 -8.42 -22.30
CA ALA A 472 20.47 -8.02 -21.71
C ALA A 472 21.26 -7.17 -22.72
N ARG A 473 21.86 -6.10 -22.24
CA ARG A 473 22.78 -5.24 -23.00
C ARG A 473 24.14 -5.27 -22.30
N GLN A 474 25.16 -4.70 -22.94
CA GLN A 474 26.43 -4.49 -22.26
C GLN A 474 26.18 -3.65 -20.99
N ARG A 475 26.82 -4.04 -19.88
CA ARG A 475 26.76 -3.40 -18.56
C ARG A 475 25.44 -3.53 -17.78
N TYR A 476 24.30 -3.75 -18.42
CA TYR A 476 23.02 -3.85 -17.71
C TYR A 476 22.01 -4.83 -18.31
N ALA A 477 21.07 -5.30 -17.48
CA ALA A 477 19.95 -6.12 -17.90
C ALA A 477 18.64 -5.37 -17.67
N GLU A 478 17.67 -5.53 -18.58
CA GLU A 478 16.38 -4.86 -18.46
C GLU A 478 15.45 -5.51 -17.41
N VAL A 479 15.72 -6.74 -16.98
CA VAL A 479 14.93 -7.43 -15.93
C VAL A 479 15.25 -6.80 -14.57
N PRO A 480 14.27 -6.16 -13.89
CA PRO A 480 14.55 -5.52 -12.62
C PRO A 480 14.65 -6.55 -11.49
N THR A 481 15.82 -6.63 -10.88
CA THR A 481 16.14 -7.58 -9.80
C THR A 481 17.01 -6.90 -8.74
N PRO A 482 16.72 -7.04 -7.44
CA PRO A 482 17.54 -6.48 -6.36
C PRO A 482 18.74 -7.36 -6.00
N PHE A 483 18.99 -8.45 -6.76
CA PHE A 483 20.01 -9.44 -6.44
C PHE A 483 21.21 -9.32 -7.38
N PRO A 484 22.44 -9.55 -6.87
CA PRO A 484 23.65 -9.49 -7.67
C PRO A 484 23.73 -10.66 -8.66
N PRO A 485 24.54 -10.53 -9.75
CA PRO A 485 24.61 -11.53 -10.82
C PRO A 485 24.95 -12.95 -10.35
N HIS A 486 25.80 -13.10 -9.33
CA HIS A 486 26.20 -14.42 -8.81
C HIS A 486 25.03 -15.18 -8.15
N VAL A 487 24.11 -14.47 -7.45
CA VAL A 487 22.89 -15.08 -6.90
C VAL A 487 21.98 -15.54 -8.04
N MET A 488 21.85 -14.71 -9.07
CA MET A 488 21.03 -15.03 -10.25
C MET A 488 21.60 -16.22 -11.03
N GLN A 489 22.93 -16.34 -11.12
CA GLN A 489 23.61 -17.49 -11.72
C GLN A 489 23.33 -18.80 -10.96
N LEU A 490 23.39 -18.76 -9.62
CA LEU A 490 23.05 -19.92 -8.78
C LEU A 490 21.58 -20.32 -8.92
N ALA A 491 20.67 -19.34 -8.99
CA ALA A 491 19.26 -19.58 -9.25
C ALA A 491 19.03 -20.19 -10.64
N PHE A 492 19.69 -19.68 -11.68
CA PHE A 492 19.63 -20.26 -13.03
C PHE A 492 20.10 -21.73 -13.03
N ASN A 493 21.23 -22.02 -12.37
CA ASN A 493 21.75 -23.38 -12.22
C ASN A 493 20.78 -24.33 -11.53
N TRP A 494 20.03 -23.86 -10.53
CA TRP A 494 18.96 -24.66 -9.92
C TRP A 494 17.91 -25.07 -10.96
N TYR A 495 17.42 -24.11 -11.76
CA TYR A 495 16.31 -24.35 -12.69
C TYR A 495 16.70 -25.14 -13.94
N LEU A 496 17.98 -25.20 -14.30
CA LEU A 496 18.48 -26.07 -15.37
C LEU A 496 18.14 -27.55 -15.13
N ARG A 497 18.30 -28.01 -13.88
CA ARG A 497 18.18 -29.42 -13.48
C ARG A 497 17.10 -29.68 -12.42
N ARG A 498 16.43 -28.63 -11.93
CA ARG A 498 15.46 -28.66 -10.82
C ARG A 498 16.03 -29.20 -9.50
N ARG A 499 17.34 -29.06 -9.29
CA ARG A 499 18.09 -29.48 -8.10
C ARG A 499 19.42 -28.76 -8.00
#